data_AF-A0A0B5EZE2-F1
#
_entry.id   AF-A0A0B5EZE2-F1
#
_cell.length_a   1.000
_cell.length_b   1.000
_cell.length_c   1.000
_cell.angle_alpha   90.00
_cell.angle_beta   90.00
_cell.angle_gamma   90.00
#
_symmetry.space_group_name_H-M   'P 1'
#
loop_
_entity.id
_entity.type
_entity.pdbx_description
1 polymer ?
#
loop_
_entity_poly.entity_id
_entity_poly.type
_entity_poly.pdbx_seq_one_letter_code
_entity_poly.pdbx_strand_id
1 'polypeptide(L)'
;MLEPTERAVAAYIAKYATKGAETATGALDRPLKFLAELAQLDISDHARRLIRTAWTLGARKDLEHLRLRAWAHMLGFRGHFSTKSRRYSATLGALRDARAEWRRAQAAAAAETDQDTTLVLAHWVYAGTGLTDAEAWLTETLEPAPGTEGEPTHG
;
A
#
# COMPACT_ATOMS: atom_id res chain seq x y z
N MET A 1 4.69 -23.06 -25.18
CA MET A 1 4.93 -21.90 -24.29
C MET A 1 3.90 -20.86 -24.66
N LEU A 2 2.95 -20.54 -23.77
CA LEU A 2 2.02 -19.43 -23.98
C LEU A 2 2.71 -18.15 -23.49
N GLU A 3 2.87 -17.17 -24.36
CA GLU A 3 3.31 -15.82 -23.98
C GLU A 3 2.32 -15.22 -22.98
N PRO A 4 2.78 -14.73 -21.81
CA PRO A 4 1.90 -14.11 -20.83
C PRO A 4 1.36 -12.80 -21.38
N THR A 5 0.04 -12.66 -21.45
CA THR A 5 -0.62 -11.40 -21.85
C THR A 5 -0.13 -10.22 -21.01
N GLU A 6 -0.06 -9.02 -21.58
CA GLU A 6 0.36 -7.79 -20.87
C GLU A 6 -0.41 -7.59 -19.55
N ARG A 7 -1.70 -7.96 -19.53
CA ARG A 7 -2.55 -7.94 -18.34
C ARG A 7 -2.06 -8.91 -17.26
N ALA A 8 -1.56 -10.09 -17.63
CA ALA A 8 -0.98 -11.06 -16.69
C ALA A 8 0.33 -10.55 -16.10
N VAL A 9 1.18 -9.91 -16.92
CA VAL A 9 2.45 -9.30 -16.49
C VAL A 9 2.19 -8.13 -15.53
N ALA A 10 1.27 -7.22 -15.87
CA ALA A 10 0.89 -6.10 -15.01
C ALA A 10 0.29 -6.56 -13.67
N ALA A 11 -0.54 -7.60 -13.68
CA ALA A 11 -1.10 -8.18 -12.45
C ALA A 11 -0.03 -8.83 -11.58
N TYR A 12 0.95 -9.49 -12.20
CA TYR A 12 2.10 -10.10 -11.52
C TYR A 12 2.95 -9.01 -10.85
N ILE A 13 3.33 -7.95 -11.57
CA ILE A 13 4.09 -6.82 -11.02
C ILE A 13 3.31 -6.14 -9.88
N ALA A 14 2.02 -5.84 -10.10
CA ALA A 14 1.18 -5.21 -9.08
C ALA A 14 1.06 -6.06 -7.80
N LYS A 15 1.02 -7.39 -7.91
CA LYS A 15 1.00 -8.31 -6.75
C LYS A 15 2.23 -8.15 -5.87
N TYR A 16 3.42 -7.99 -6.46
CA TYR A 16 4.66 -7.88 -5.69
C TYR A 16 4.94 -6.44 -5.23
N ALA A 17 4.55 -5.44 -6.02
CA ALA A 17 4.62 -4.03 -5.62
C ALA A 17 3.69 -3.70 -4.44
N THR A 18 2.53 -4.36 -4.34
CA THR A 18 1.58 -4.16 -3.23
C THR A 18 1.88 -5.00 -1.99
N LYS A 19 2.94 -5.81 -2.00
CA LYS A 19 3.37 -6.56 -0.81
C LYS A 19 4.04 -5.64 0.24
N GLY A 20 4.35 -4.39 -0.11
CA GLY A 20 4.73 -3.31 0.81
C GLY A 20 3.57 -2.40 1.24
N ALA A 21 2.37 -2.95 1.42
CA ALA A 21 1.16 -2.19 1.81
C ALA A 21 1.08 -1.85 3.30
N GLU A 22 2.18 -1.40 3.87
CA GLU A 22 2.24 -0.76 5.20
C GLU A 22 1.53 0.60 5.16
N THR A 23 1.34 1.14 3.95
CA THR A 23 0.75 2.45 3.65
C THR A 23 -0.75 2.57 3.92
N ALA A 24 -1.49 1.47 4.13
CA ALA A 24 -2.93 1.55 4.43
C ALA A 24 -3.23 2.07 5.84
N THR A 25 -2.25 1.99 6.75
CA THR A 25 -2.35 2.45 8.14
C THR A 25 -1.18 3.33 8.60
N GLY A 26 -0.16 3.54 7.76
CA GLY A 26 1.13 4.16 8.12
C GLY A 26 1.13 5.58 8.68
N ALA A 27 -0.04 6.17 8.99
CA ALA A 27 -0.16 7.41 9.75
C ALA A 27 -0.44 7.18 11.25
N LEU A 28 -0.70 5.95 11.67
CA LEU A 28 -1.27 5.63 12.98
C LEU A 28 -0.55 4.46 13.64
N ASP A 29 0.74 4.63 13.92
CA ASP A 29 1.57 3.60 14.57
C ASP A 29 1.36 3.49 16.09
N ARG A 30 0.53 4.38 16.66
CA ARG A 30 0.29 4.43 18.11
C ARG A 30 -1.18 4.59 18.47
N PRO A 31 -1.60 4.06 19.64
CA PRO A 31 -2.92 4.32 20.20
C PRO A 31 -3.21 5.81 20.35
N LEU A 32 -4.46 6.18 20.05
CA LEU A 32 -4.98 7.51 20.31
C LEU A 32 -5.22 7.68 21.81
N LYS A 33 -4.73 8.79 22.37
CA LYS A 33 -5.02 9.20 23.75
C LYS A 33 -6.30 10.03 23.78
N PHE A 34 -6.51 10.85 22.76
CA PHE A 34 -7.67 11.73 22.61
C PHE A 34 -8.16 11.76 21.17
N LEU A 35 -9.47 11.90 20.97
CA LEU A 35 -10.06 11.94 19.62
C LEU A 35 -9.65 13.20 18.82
N ALA A 36 -9.26 14.27 19.52
CA ALA A 36 -8.78 15.52 18.92
C ALA A 36 -7.50 15.34 18.08
N GLU A 37 -6.70 14.30 18.35
CA GLU A 37 -5.50 13.97 17.58
C GLU A 37 -5.80 13.72 16.09
N LEU A 38 -7.05 13.34 15.74
CA LEU A 38 -7.49 13.15 14.36
C LEU A 38 -7.43 14.40 13.49
N ALA A 39 -7.45 15.60 14.09
CA ALA A 39 -7.40 16.85 13.35
C ALA A 39 -6.01 17.11 12.74
N GLN A 40 -4.97 16.48 13.28
CA GLN A 40 -3.59 16.65 12.82
C GLN A 40 -3.12 15.54 11.88
N LEU A 41 -3.97 14.55 11.61
CA LEU A 41 -3.63 13.41 10.77
C LEU A 41 -4.12 13.64 9.34
N ASP A 42 -3.20 13.49 8.39
CA ASP A 42 -3.51 13.40 6.97
C ASP A 42 -4.06 12.01 6.65
N ILE A 43 -5.36 11.84 6.87
CA ILE A 43 -6.09 10.61 6.61
C ILE A 43 -7.40 10.92 5.88
N SER A 44 -7.85 9.95 5.08
CA SER A 44 -9.15 10.04 4.40
C SER A 44 -10.31 10.25 5.38
N ASP A 45 -11.37 10.92 4.92
CA ASP A 45 -12.58 11.13 5.71
C ASP A 45 -13.25 9.82 6.13
N HIS A 46 -13.16 8.79 5.28
CA HIS A 46 -13.67 7.47 5.60
C HIS A 46 -12.92 6.86 6.79
N ALA A 47 -11.59 6.89 6.78
CA ALA A 47 -10.78 6.41 7.91
C ALA A 47 -11.09 7.21 9.18
N ARG A 48 -11.19 8.54 9.09
CA ARG A 48 -11.56 9.42 10.22
C ARG A 48 -12.92 9.02 10.81
N ARG A 49 -13.90 8.67 9.97
CA ARG A 49 -15.23 8.21 10.40
C ARG A 49 -15.19 6.84 11.09
N LEU A 50 -14.41 5.90 10.57
CA LEU A 50 -14.21 4.58 11.19
C LEU A 50 -13.58 4.71 12.58
N ILE A 51 -12.51 5.52 12.70
CA ILE A 51 -11.83 5.77 13.97
C ILE A 51 -12.79 6.38 15.00
N ARG A 52 -13.56 7.42 14.62
CA ARG A 52 -14.56 8.04 15.50
C ARG A 52 -15.62 7.04 15.95
N THR A 53 -16.05 6.17 15.05
CA THR A 53 -17.05 5.14 15.36
C THR A 53 -16.50 4.13 16.36
N ALA A 54 -15.30 3.60 16.12
CA ALA A 54 -14.62 2.68 17.04
C ALA A 54 -14.39 3.33 18.43
N TRP A 55 -13.98 4.61 18.46
CA TRP A 55 -13.79 5.36 19.70
C TRP A 55 -15.07 5.55 20.51
N THR A 56 -16.19 5.76 19.81
CA THR A 56 -17.52 5.94 20.42
C THR A 56 -18.06 4.61 20.93
N LEU A 57 -18.00 3.55 20.12
CA LEU A 57 -18.44 2.21 20.52
C LEU A 57 -17.59 1.64 21.65
N GLY A 58 -16.29 1.93 21.67
CA GLY A 58 -15.39 1.52 22.75
C GLY A 58 -15.64 2.20 24.09
N ALA A 59 -16.53 3.19 24.17
CA ALA A 59 -17.00 3.75 25.44
C ALA A 59 -18.13 2.92 26.08
N ARG A 60 -18.75 2.01 25.32
CA ARG A 60 -19.89 1.23 25.80
C ARG A 60 -19.41 0.01 26.58
N LYS A 61 -20.00 -0.21 27.76
CA LYS A 61 -19.61 -1.29 28.69
C LYS A 61 -19.92 -2.69 28.16
N ASP A 62 -21.00 -2.85 27.41
CA ASP A 62 -21.36 -4.11 26.75
C ASP A 62 -20.33 -4.56 25.69
N LEU A 63 -19.55 -3.63 25.15
CA LEU A 63 -18.53 -3.87 24.13
C LEU A 63 -17.09 -3.80 24.67
N GLU A 64 -16.90 -3.73 25.99
CA GLU A 64 -15.57 -3.54 26.61
C GLU A 64 -14.58 -4.63 26.19
N HIS A 65 -15.05 -5.88 26.07
CA HIS A 65 -14.28 -7.04 25.64
C HIS A 65 -13.67 -6.91 24.23
N LEU A 66 -14.25 -6.07 23.35
CA LEU A 66 -13.73 -5.83 22.01
C LEU A 66 -12.54 -4.85 22.00
N ARG A 67 -12.35 -4.08 23.08
CA ARG A 67 -11.27 -3.10 23.23
C ARG A 67 -11.15 -2.09 22.08
N LEU A 68 -12.28 -1.70 21.48
CA LEU A 68 -12.33 -0.87 20.27
C LEU A 68 -11.59 0.47 20.40
N ARG A 69 -11.63 1.10 21.59
CA ARG A 69 -10.92 2.37 21.85
C ARG A 69 -9.40 2.19 21.84
N ALA A 70 -8.90 1.09 22.42
CA ALA A 70 -7.46 0.80 22.43
C ALA A 70 -6.92 0.59 21.00
N TRP A 71 -7.74 0.07 20.11
CA TRP A 71 -7.39 -0.22 18.71
C TRP A 71 -7.99 0.76 17.71
N ALA A 72 -8.52 1.92 18.16
CA ALA A 72 -9.18 2.88 17.28
C ALA A 72 -8.24 3.41 16.18
N HIS A 73 -6.96 3.56 16.49
CA HIS A 73 -5.89 3.90 15.54
C HIS A 73 -5.75 2.87 14.39
N MET A 74 -6.02 1.60 14.69
CA MET A 74 -6.11 0.49 13.73
C MET A 74 -7.55 0.24 13.26
N LEU A 75 -8.36 1.31 13.16
CA LEU A 75 -9.77 1.26 12.74
C LEU A 75 -10.64 0.35 13.63
N GLY A 76 -10.23 0.10 14.88
CA GLY A 76 -10.93 -0.72 15.86
C GLY A 76 -10.56 -2.21 15.83
N PHE A 77 -9.57 -2.63 15.04
CA PHE A 77 -9.19 -4.04 14.88
C PHE A 77 -7.83 -4.36 15.50
N ARG A 78 -7.74 -5.48 16.25
CA ARG A 78 -6.55 -5.92 17.01
C ARG A 78 -5.51 -6.68 16.16
N GLY A 79 -5.48 -6.50 14.84
CA GLY A 79 -4.63 -7.29 13.94
C GLY A 79 -4.69 -6.82 12.49
N HIS A 80 -4.56 -7.74 11.53
CA HIS A 80 -4.68 -7.41 10.10
C HIS A 80 -6.12 -6.96 9.77
N PHE A 81 -6.28 -5.69 9.40
CA PHE A 81 -7.56 -5.07 9.02
C PHE A 81 -8.30 -5.80 7.88
N SER A 82 -7.59 -6.65 7.14
CA SER A 82 -8.17 -7.46 6.07
C SER A 82 -8.57 -8.85 6.58
N THR A 83 -9.86 -9.06 6.77
CA THR A 83 -10.45 -10.41 6.87
C THR A 83 -11.17 -10.76 5.57
N LYS A 84 -10.78 -11.88 4.94
CA LYS A 84 -11.42 -12.36 3.70
C LYS A 84 -12.72 -13.11 4.01
N SER A 85 -13.83 -12.39 4.21
CA SER A 85 -15.16 -13.01 4.28
C SER A 85 -15.76 -13.16 2.89
N ARG A 86 -16.07 -14.39 2.46
CA ARG A 86 -16.71 -14.61 1.14
C ARG A 86 -18.05 -13.88 0.98
N ARG A 87 -18.79 -13.67 2.07
CA ARG A 87 -20.14 -13.07 2.06
C ARG A 87 -20.13 -11.55 2.23
N TYR A 88 -19.11 -11.01 2.90
CA TYR A 88 -19.10 -9.60 3.34
C TYR A 88 -17.89 -8.79 2.83
N SER A 89 -16.92 -9.42 2.15
CA SER A 89 -15.77 -8.71 1.57
C SER A 89 -15.86 -8.63 0.04
N ALA A 90 -15.55 -7.46 -0.52
CA ALA A 90 -15.33 -7.31 -1.95
C ALA A 90 -13.98 -7.94 -2.33
N THR A 91 -13.91 -8.60 -3.48
CA THR A 91 -12.64 -9.17 -3.94
C THR A 91 -11.70 -8.03 -4.36
N LEU A 92 -10.39 -8.20 -4.15
CA LEU A 92 -9.41 -7.25 -4.69
C LEU A 92 -9.48 -7.14 -6.22
N GLY A 93 -10.02 -8.14 -6.91
CA GLY A 93 -10.33 -8.07 -8.35
C GLY A 93 -11.43 -7.05 -8.61
N ALA A 94 -12.60 -7.20 -7.97
CA ALA A 94 -13.72 -6.28 -8.11
C ALA A 94 -13.35 -4.83 -7.79
N LEU A 95 -12.52 -4.60 -6.76
CA LEU A 95 -12.02 -3.26 -6.43
C LEU A 95 -11.07 -2.69 -7.49
N ARG A 96 -10.23 -3.52 -8.12
CA ARG A 96 -9.36 -3.09 -9.23
C ARG A 96 -10.17 -2.75 -10.46
N ASP A 97 -11.16 -3.57 -10.80
CA ASP A 97 -12.03 -3.35 -11.95
C ASP A 97 -12.84 -2.06 -11.79
N ALA A 98 -13.45 -1.84 -10.61
CA ALA A 98 -14.17 -0.61 -10.30
C ALA A 98 -13.27 0.64 -10.40
N ARG A 99 -12.02 0.55 -9.94
CA ARG A 99 -11.05 1.65 -10.05
C ARG A 99 -10.63 1.91 -11.50
N ALA A 100 -10.46 0.87 -12.30
CA ALA A 100 -10.14 1.00 -13.72
C ALA A 100 -11.28 1.65 -14.49
N GLU A 101 -12.52 1.27 -14.21
CA GLU A 101 -13.72 1.88 -14.80
C GLU A 101 -13.84 3.36 -14.44
N TRP A 102 -13.68 3.69 -13.16
CA TRP A 102 -13.70 5.09 -12.72
C TRP A 102 -12.62 5.91 -13.42
N ARG A 103 -11.39 5.40 -13.54
CA ARG A 103 -10.32 6.09 -14.28
C ARG A 103 -10.63 6.26 -15.76
N ARG A 104 -11.23 5.25 -16.42
CA ARG A 104 -11.68 5.36 -17.82
C ARG A 104 -12.73 6.44 -17.98
N ALA A 105 -13.74 6.46 -17.11
CA ALA A 105 -14.79 7.48 -17.13
C ALA A 105 -14.21 8.90 -16.92
N GLN A 106 -13.27 9.05 -15.97
CA GLN A 106 -12.58 10.32 -15.75
C GLN A 106 -11.72 10.75 -16.95
N ALA A 107 -11.02 9.81 -17.59
CA ALA A 107 -10.22 10.09 -18.78
C ALA A 107 -11.10 10.44 -19.99
N ALA A 108 -12.23 9.76 -20.17
CA ALA A 108 -13.20 10.09 -21.22
C ALA A 108 -13.80 11.49 -21.03
N ALA A 109 -14.20 11.84 -19.79
CA ALA A 109 -14.69 13.17 -19.47
C ALA A 109 -13.62 14.26 -19.69
N ALA A 110 -12.34 13.97 -19.39
CA ALA A 110 -11.24 14.88 -19.69
C ALA A 110 -10.98 15.02 -21.20
N ALA A 111 -11.04 13.93 -21.95
CA ALA A 111 -10.86 13.92 -23.41
C ALA A 111 -11.98 14.65 -24.17
N GLU A 112 -13.22 14.64 -23.65
CA GLU A 112 -14.31 15.47 -24.18
C GLU A 112 -14.02 16.98 -24.05
N THR A 113 -13.12 17.37 -23.14
CA THR A 113 -12.75 18.77 -22.88
C THR A 113 -11.50 19.21 -23.64
N ASP A 114 -10.70 18.27 -24.16
CA ASP A 114 -9.35 18.51 -24.72
C ASP A 114 -9.22 17.83 -26.10
N GLN A 115 -10.06 18.24 -27.04
CA GLN A 115 -10.15 17.61 -28.37
C GLN A 115 -8.93 17.86 -29.29
N ASP A 116 -7.92 18.64 -28.87
CA ASP A 116 -6.83 19.06 -29.76
C ASP A 116 -5.43 18.53 -29.43
N THR A 117 -5.20 17.86 -28.29
CA THR A 117 -3.84 17.39 -27.98
C THR A 117 -3.79 16.03 -27.28
N THR A 118 -3.45 14.97 -28.02
CA THR A 118 -3.06 13.69 -27.39
C THR A 118 -1.63 13.83 -26.84
N LEU A 119 -1.50 14.09 -25.54
CA LEU A 119 -0.21 14.16 -24.87
C LEU A 119 0.32 12.75 -24.59
N VAL A 120 1.35 12.32 -25.34
CA VAL A 120 2.12 11.10 -25.02
C VAL A 120 3.00 11.39 -23.81
N LEU A 121 2.63 10.86 -22.64
CA LEU A 121 3.32 11.13 -21.37
C LEU A 121 4.67 10.39 -21.23
N ALA A 122 4.82 9.21 -21.84
CA ALA A 122 6.09 8.46 -21.84
C ALA A 122 6.07 7.33 -22.89
N HIS A 123 7.24 7.07 -23.49
CA HIS A 123 7.51 5.87 -24.29
C HIS A 123 8.44 4.94 -23.50
N TRP A 124 8.02 3.70 -23.28
CA TRP A 124 8.82 2.70 -22.59
C TRP A 124 9.39 1.72 -23.61
N VAL A 125 10.70 1.55 -23.59
CA VAL A 125 11.41 0.52 -24.34
C VAL A 125 12.01 -0.47 -23.35
N TYR A 126 12.02 -1.75 -23.71
CA TYR A 126 12.71 -2.77 -22.93
C TYR A 126 14.20 -2.44 -22.84
N ALA A 127 14.68 -2.15 -21.63
CA ALA A 127 16.07 -1.74 -21.39
C ALA A 127 17.01 -2.94 -21.13
N GLY A 128 16.50 -4.17 -21.07
CA GLY A 128 17.25 -5.38 -20.74
C GLY A 128 16.88 -5.97 -19.37
N THR A 129 17.54 -7.09 -19.04
CA THR A 129 17.42 -7.79 -17.74
C THR A 129 18.81 -8.12 -17.23
N GLY A 130 19.04 -7.91 -15.93
CA GLY A 130 20.36 -8.08 -15.31
C GLY A 130 21.03 -6.73 -15.06
N LEU A 131 22.15 -6.76 -14.34
CA LEU A 131 23.01 -5.59 -14.17
C LEU A 131 23.72 -5.32 -15.49
N THR A 132 23.81 -4.05 -15.88
CA THR A 132 24.79 -3.64 -16.89
C THR A 132 26.20 -3.92 -16.40
N ASP A 133 27.20 -4.00 -17.29
CA ASP A 133 28.60 -4.23 -16.89
C ASP A 133 29.07 -3.21 -15.84
N ALA A 134 28.61 -1.96 -15.95
CA ALA A 134 28.89 -0.90 -15.00
C ALA A 134 28.22 -1.12 -13.63
N GLU A 135 26.97 -1.57 -13.61
CA GLU A 135 26.24 -1.88 -12.37
C GLU A 135 26.76 -3.17 -11.70
N ALA A 136 27.22 -4.15 -12.49
CA ALA A 136 27.86 -5.37 -12.00
C ALA A 136 29.18 -5.03 -11.31
N TRP A 137 30.04 -4.25 -11.97
CA TRP A 137 31.27 -3.73 -11.38
C TRP A 137 30.99 -2.89 -10.12
N LEU A 138 30.00 -1.99 -10.16
CA LEU A 138 29.65 -1.15 -9.01
C LEU A 138 29.21 -2.01 -7.82
N THR A 139 28.36 -3.01 -8.07
CA THR A 139 27.90 -3.94 -7.01
C THR A 139 29.09 -4.68 -6.41
N GLU A 140 30.00 -5.20 -7.24
CA GLU A 140 31.22 -5.89 -6.78
C GLU A 140 32.15 -4.99 -5.96
N THR A 141 32.21 -3.68 -6.26
CA THR A 141 32.99 -2.73 -5.45
C THR A 141 32.31 -2.27 -4.16
N LEU A 142 30.99 -2.41 -4.05
CA LEU A 142 30.21 -2.06 -2.86
C LEU A 142 30.06 -3.21 -1.88
N GLU A 143 30.26 -4.46 -2.32
CA GLU A 143 30.32 -5.62 -1.44
C GLU A 143 31.57 -5.51 -0.54
N PRO A 144 31.43 -5.36 0.79
CA PRO A 144 32.57 -5.36 1.69
C PRO A 144 33.25 -6.73 1.63
N ALA A 145 34.57 -6.74 1.46
CA ALA A 145 35.35 -7.97 1.39
C ALA A 145 35.00 -8.93 2.56
N PRO A 146 34.73 -10.22 2.30
CA PRO A 146 34.52 -11.18 3.38
C PRO A 146 35.87 -11.40 4.09
N GLY A 147 36.10 -10.70 5.20
CA GLY A 147 37.34 -10.87 5.96
C GLY A 147 37.76 -9.82 7.01
N THR A 148 36.92 -8.86 7.41
CA THR A 148 37.32 -7.89 8.46
C THR A 148 36.31 -7.74 9.59
N GLU A 149 35.76 -8.83 10.09
CA GLU A 149 35.11 -8.85 11.41
C GLU A 149 35.70 -9.97 12.28
N GLY A 150 36.43 -9.55 13.33
CA GLY A 150 36.73 -10.39 14.49
C GLY A 150 38.19 -10.83 14.64
N GLU A 151 39.10 -9.90 14.94
CA GLU A 151 40.34 -10.25 15.65
C GLU A 151 40.13 -9.97 17.15
N PRO A 152 40.01 -10.99 18.02
CA PRO A 152 39.88 -10.78 19.45
C PRO A 152 41.23 -10.38 20.06
N THR A 153 41.35 -9.12 20.49
CA THR A 153 42.43 -8.69 21.37
C THR A 153 42.26 -9.35 22.74
N HIS A 154 43.08 -10.35 23.02
CA HIS A 154 43.32 -10.85 24.38
C HIS A 154 44.80 -10.69 24.74
N GLY A 155 45.04 -9.96 25.83
CA GLY A 155 46.13 -10.17 26.80
C GLY A 155 47.55 -9.96 26.34
#